data_AF-A0A559LQV4-F1
#
_entry.id   AF-A0A559LQV4-F1
#
_cell.length_a   1.000
_cell.length_b   1.000
_cell.length_c   1.000
_cell.angle_alpha   90.00
_cell.angle_beta   90.00
_cell.angle_gamma   90.00
#
_symmetry.space_group_name_H-M   'P 1'
#
loop_
_entity.id
_entity.type
_entity.pdbx_description
1 polymer ?
#
loop_
_entity_poly.entity_id
_entity_poly.type
_entity_poly.pdbx_seq_one_letter_code
_entity_poly.pdbx_strand_id
1 'polypeptide(L)'
;MGISGSVNTTAAVTASVGFYTMYNFFYNVGVGSTVYTLAGEIPTSVLRTKTLAISISISSAVNTMWSFVAPYMFNPGYGNLKAKIGFVYGAFMVIFAVMAFFFVPETRMRSYEELDELFMNKVPTRQFRTYVTLAERRAEEAYAIEHGIKDTVKDV
;
A
#
# COMPACT_ATOMS: atom_id res chain seq x y z
N MET A 1 -13.83 10.24 -17.50
CA MET A 1 -14.51 9.56 -18.63
C MET A 1 -15.09 8.19 -18.23
N GLY A 2 -15.75 8.08 -17.07
CA GLY A 2 -16.45 6.86 -16.64
C GLY A 2 -17.95 7.15 -16.57
N ILE A 3 -18.46 7.35 -15.36
CA ILE A 3 -19.88 7.64 -15.10
C ILE A 3 -20.46 8.87 -15.84
N SER A 4 -19.63 9.83 -16.28
CA SER A 4 -20.11 11.01 -17.02
C SER A 4 -20.73 10.71 -18.38
N GLY A 5 -20.37 9.57 -19.00
CA GLY A 5 -20.86 9.22 -20.34
C GLY A 5 -22.31 8.73 -20.37
N SER A 6 -22.95 8.55 -19.20
CA SER A 6 -24.38 8.20 -19.11
C SER A 6 -25.30 9.43 -19.04
N VAL A 7 -24.74 10.64 -18.88
CA VAL A 7 -25.46 11.91 -18.83
C VAL A 7 -24.73 12.95 -19.69
N ASN A 8 -25.21 13.16 -20.92
CA ASN A 8 -24.62 14.11 -21.87
C ASN A 8 -24.99 15.56 -21.52
N THR A 9 -24.57 16.04 -20.35
CA THR A 9 -24.74 17.43 -19.93
C THR A 9 -23.38 18.02 -19.59
N THR A 10 -23.09 19.24 -20.06
CA THR A 10 -21.81 19.93 -19.80
C THR A 10 -21.49 20.02 -18.31
N ALA A 11 -22.51 20.21 -17.47
CA ALA A 11 -22.39 20.20 -16.01
C ALA A 11 -21.88 18.85 -15.45
N ALA A 12 -22.34 17.72 -16.00
CA ALA A 12 -21.95 16.38 -15.55
C ALA A 12 -20.48 16.06 -15.91
N VAL A 13 -20.01 16.54 -17.07
CA VAL A 13 -18.62 16.40 -17.49
C VAL A 13 -17.70 17.21 -16.57
N THR A 14 -18.04 18.47 -16.30
CA THR A 14 -17.24 19.33 -15.40
C THR A 14 -17.19 18.78 -13.98
N ALA A 15 -18.32 18.30 -13.44
CA ALA A 15 -18.35 17.66 -12.12
C ALA A 15 -17.48 16.40 -12.09
N SER A 16 -17.53 15.57 -13.14
CA SER A 16 -16.74 14.33 -13.22
C SER A 16 -15.23 14.58 -13.29
N VAL A 17 -14.81 15.66 -13.96
CA VAL A 17 -13.39 16.09 -13.96
C VAL A 17 -12.99 16.57 -12.56
N GLY A 18 -13.83 17.34 -11.87
CA GLY A 18 -13.58 17.78 -10.50
C GLY A 18 -13.38 16.61 -9.52
N PHE A 19 -14.27 15.62 -9.55
CA PHE A 19 -14.13 14.40 -8.73
C PHE A 19 -12.87 13.60 -9.07
N TYR A 20 -12.50 13.52 -10.36
CA TYR A 20 -11.28 12.83 -10.79
C TYR A 20 -10.01 13.53 -10.27
N THR A 21 -9.95 14.86 -10.34
CA THR A 21 -8.82 15.64 -9.83
C THR A 21 -8.70 15.50 -8.31
N MET A 22 -9.81 15.53 -7.58
CA MET A 22 -9.82 15.31 -6.13
C MET A 22 -9.33 13.89 -5.78
N TYR A 23 -9.78 12.87 -6.50
CA TYR A 23 -9.25 11.51 -6.35
C TYR A 23 -7.73 11.46 -6.59
N ASN A 24 -7.24 12.14 -7.64
CA ASN A 24 -5.82 12.16 -7.97
C ASN A 24 -4.97 12.77 -6.83
N PHE A 25 -5.48 13.81 -6.17
CA PHE A 25 -4.83 14.41 -5.00
C PHE A 25 -4.65 13.40 -3.86
N PHE A 26 -5.72 12.73 -3.42
CA PHE A 26 -5.65 11.72 -2.36
C PHE A 26 -4.79 10.51 -2.75
N TYR A 27 -4.84 10.12 -4.03
CA TYR A 27 -4.02 9.04 -4.55
C TYR A 27 -2.53 9.36 -4.41
N ASN A 28 -2.08 10.56 -4.82
CA ASN A 28 -0.65 10.92 -4.73
C ASN A 28 -0.16 11.06 -3.29
N VAL A 29 -0.97 11.68 -2.41
CA VAL A 29 -0.58 11.91 -1.00
C VAL A 29 -0.54 10.61 -0.20
N GLY A 30 -1.51 9.71 -0.41
CA GLY A 30 -1.61 8.46 0.33
C GLY A 30 -0.92 7.30 -0.38
N VAL A 31 -1.60 6.71 -1.35
CA VAL A 31 -1.19 5.44 -1.97
C VAL A 31 0.10 5.60 -2.78
N GLY A 32 0.22 6.68 -3.55
CA GLY A 32 1.33 6.93 -4.45
C GLY A 32 2.67 7.05 -3.72
N SER A 33 2.71 7.71 -2.56
CA SER A 33 3.91 7.84 -1.75
C SER A 33 4.17 6.58 -0.90
N THR A 34 3.14 6.07 -0.23
CA THR A 34 3.27 5.01 0.78
C THR A 34 3.74 3.69 0.18
N VAL A 35 3.32 3.36 -1.04
CA VAL A 35 3.70 2.08 -1.69
C VAL A 35 5.20 1.99 -1.94
N TYR A 36 5.85 3.08 -2.36
CA TYR A 36 7.30 3.08 -2.59
C TYR A 36 8.08 3.05 -1.29
N THR A 37 7.60 3.72 -0.24
CA THR A 37 8.21 3.67 1.09
C THR A 37 8.13 2.26 1.68
N LEU A 38 6.94 1.64 1.66
CA LEU A 38 6.75 0.26 2.12
C LEU A 38 7.60 -0.75 1.32
N ALA A 39 7.70 -0.57 0.01
CA ALA A 39 8.55 -1.43 -0.83
C ALA A 39 10.04 -1.33 -0.47
N GLY A 40 10.49 -0.21 0.10
CA GLY A 40 11.84 -0.03 0.63
C GLY A 40 12.04 -0.58 2.05
N GLU A 41 10.99 -0.56 2.87
CA GLU A 41 11.04 -0.96 4.27
C GLU A 41 10.89 -2.47 4.49
N ILE A 42 9.98 -3.12 3.76
CA ILE A 42 9.66 -4.55 3.92
C ILE A 42 10.84 -5.50 3.60
N PRO A 43 11.65 -5.31 2.54
CA PRO A 43 12.72 -6.26 2.24
C PRO A 43 13.96 -6.02 3.10
N THR A 44 14.52 -7.12 3.60
CA THR A 44 15.85 -7.18 4.23
C THR A 44 16.91 -6.50 3.34
N SER A 45 17.81 -5.74 3.95
CA SER A 45 18.78 -4.86 3.28
C SER A 45 19.61 -5.55 2.19
N VAL A 46 19.99 -6.82 2.39
CA VAL A 46 20.81 -7.60 1.45
C VAL A 46 20.02 -8.01 0.20
N LEU A 47 18.70 -8.23 0.31
CA LEU A 47 17.85 -8.68 -0.79
C LEU A 47 17.04 -7.55 -1.44
N ARG A 48 17.02 -6.36 -0.82
CA ARG A 48 16.24 -5.19 -1.22
C ARG A 48 16.29 -4.90 -2.72
N THR A 49 17.48 -4.87 -3.33
CA THR A 49 17.63 -4.58 -4.76
C THR A 49 16.93 -5.61 -5.65
N LYS A 50 17.01 -6.90 -5.30
CA LYS A 50 16.37 -7.97 -6.09
C LYS A 50 14.85 -7.92 -5.97
N THR A 51 14.34 -7.72 -4.75
CA THR A 51 12.90 -7.60 -4.50
C THR A 51 12.32 -6.37 -5.20
N LEU A 52 13.00 -5.21 -5.11
CA LEU A 52 12.59 -4.00 -5.80
C LEU A 52 12.59 -4.16 -7.32
N ALA A 53 13.61 -4.83 -7.88
CA ALA A 53 13.66 -5.10 -9.32
C ALA A 53 12.45 -5.93 -9.78
N ILE A 54 12.11 -7.00 -9.05
CA ILE A 54 10.93 -7.82 -9.34
C ILE A 54 9.64 -6.99 -9.25
N SER A 55 9.48 -6.21 -8.19
CA SER A 55 8.31 -5.34 -7.98
C SER A 55 8.12 -4.35 -9.13
N ILE A 56 9.20 -3.67 -9.55
CA ILE A 56 9.15 -2.69 -10.64
C ILE A 56 8.88 -3.37 -11.99
N SER A 57 9.46 -4.55 -12.24
CA SER A 57 9.20 -5.32 -13.46
C SER A 57 7.74 -5.75 -13.55
N ILE A 58 7.15 -6.25 -12.47
CA ILE A 58 5.73 -6.62 -12.42
C ILE A 58 4.84 -5.39 -12.61
N SER A 59 5.14 -4.29 -11.92
CA SER A 59 4.40 -3.02 -12.07
C SER A 59 4.42 -2.54 -13.52
N SER A 60 5.57 -2.60 -14.19
CA SER A 60 5.73 -2.21 -15.59
C SER A 60 4.98 -3.14 -16.53
N ALA A 61 4.99 -4.45 -16.27
CA ALA A 61 4.24 -5.44 -17.06
C ALA A 61 2.72 -5.22 -16.95
N VAL A 62 2.20 -4.96 -15.74
CA VAL A 62 0.78 -4.64 -15.51
C VAL A 62 0.41 -3.32 -16.19
N ASN A 63 1.27 -2.31 -16.11
CA ASN A 63 1.04 -1.04 -16.80
C ASN A 63 1.01 -1.20 -18.34
N THR A 64 1.86 -2.08 -18.87
CA THR A 64 1.90 -2.43 -20.29
C THR A 64 0.63 -3.17 -20.72
N MET A 65 0.20 -4.17 -19.95
CA MET A 65 -1.09 -4.84 -20.15
C MET A 65 -2.23 -3.83 -20.17
N TRP A 66 -2.24 -2.91 -19.22
CA TRP A 66 -3.26 -1.88 -19.10
C TRP A 66 -3.29 -0.93 -20.30
N SER A 67 -2.13 -0.58 -20.84
CA SER A 67 -1.99 0.26 -22.04
C SER A 67 -2.60 -0.38 -23.29
N PHE A 68 -2.64 -1.71 -23.39
CA PHE A 68 -3.36 -2.42 -24.44
C PHE A 68 -4.85 -2.54 -24.14
N VAL A 69 -5.23 -2.88 -22.90
CA VAL A 69 -6.64 -3.12 -22.52
C VAL A 69 -7.48 -1.84 -22.57
N ALA A 70 -6.92 -0.70 -22.15
CA ALA A 70 -7.62 0.59 -22.12
C ALA A 70 -8.25 0.97 -23.48
N PRO A 71 -7.52 1.04 -24.61
CA PRO A 71 -8.11 1.40 -25.90
C PRO A 71 -9.16 0.39 -26.40
N TYR A 72 -9.00 -0.91 -26.12
CA TYR A 72 -10.02 -1.92 -26.48
C TYR A 72 -11.33 -1.73 -25.71
N MET A 73 -11.26 -1.31 -24.45
CA MET A 73 -12.45 -1.03 -23.64
C MET A 73 -13.20 0.23 -24.07
N PHE A 74 -12.48 1.26 -24.55
CA PHE A 74 -13.07 2.51 -25.03
C PHE A 74 -13.60 2.42 -26.47
N ASN A 75 -13.10 1.50 -27.29
CA ASN A 75 -13.53 1.41 -28.68
C ASN A 75 -14.99 0.92 -28.80
N PRO A 76 -15.88 1.68 -29.49
CA PRO A 76 -17.29 1.32 -29.66
C PRO A 76 -17.53 0.08 -30.52
N GLY A 77 -16.54 -0.41 -31.29
CA GLY A 77 -16.65 -1.60 -32.13
C GLY A 77 -16.42 -2.94 -31.43
N TYR A 78 -15.94 -2.94 -30.18
CA TYR A 78 -15.66 -4.16 -29.41
C TYR A 78 -16.38 -4.14 -28.05
N GLY A 79 -15.75 -3.56 -27.02
CA GLY A 79 -16.21 -3.68 -25.64
C GLY A 79 -17.43 -2.81 -25.30
N ASN A 80 -17.63 -1.69 -26.01
CA ASN A 80 -18.75 -0.73 -25.86
C ASN A 80 -19.19 -0.48 -24.39
N LEU A 81 -18.25 -0.53 -23.44
CA LEU A 81 -18.55 -0.41 -22.01
C LEU A 81 -18.77 1.04 -21.59
N LYS A 82 -18.52 2.03 -22.47
CA LYS A 82 -18.74 3.48 -22.27
C LYS A 82 -18.58 3.89 -20.80
N ALA A 83 -19.67 4.31 -20.16
CA ALA A 83 -19.66 4.78 -18.78
C ALA A 83 -19.56 3.69 -17.71
N LYS A 84 -19.85 2.43 -18.06
CA LYS A 84 -19.84 1.27 -17.14
C LYS A 84 -18.43 0.81 -16.78
N ILE A 85 -17.42 1.23 -17.54
CA ILE A 85 -16.00 0.99 -17.24
C ILE A 85 -15.64 1.46 -15.82
N GLY A 86 -16.27 2.53 -15.33
CA GLY A 86 -16.06 3.02 -13.96
C GLY A 86 -16.41 2.00 -12.87
N PHE A 87 -17.40 1.14 -13.10
CA PHE A 87 -17.76 0.08 -12.14
C PHE A 87 -16.74 -1.05 -12.11
N VAL A 88 -16.09 -1.35 -13.24
CA VAL A 88 -15.03 -2.36 -13.30
C VAL A 88 -13.83 -1.91 -12.48
N TYR A 89 -13.34 -0.68 -12.68
CA TYR A 89 -12.26 -0.16 -11.82
C TYR A 89 -12.69 0.01 -10.37
N GLY A 90 -13.94 0.42 -10.12
CA GLY A 90 -14.49 0.51 -8.77
C GLY A 90 -14.44 -0.83 -8.05
N ALA A 91 -14.84 -1.92 -8.73
CA ALA A 91 -14.77 -3.27 -8.18
C ALA A 91 -13.33 -3.70 -7.90
N PHE A 92 -12.40 -3.46 -8.83
CA PHE A 92 -10.98 -3.73 -8.60
C PHE A 92 -10.43 -2.91 -7.43
N MET A 93 -10.77 -1.64 -7.31
CA MET A 93 -10.35 -0.80 -6.18
C MET A 93 -10.81 -1.35 -4.83
N VAL A 94 -12.06 -1.83 -4.73
CA VAL A 94 -12.57 -2.43 -3.49
C VAL A 94 -11.80 -3.72 -3.17
N ILE A 95 -11.56 -4.57 -4.16
CA ILE A 95 -10.78 -5.80 -3.97
C ILE A 95 -9.36 -5.46 -3.48
N PHE A 96 -8.69 -4.50 -4.12
CA PHE A 96 -7.36 -4.06 -3.70
C PHE A 96 -7.36 -3.41 -2.32
N ALA A 97 -8.39 -2.65 -1.95
CA ALA A 97 -8.52 -2.08 -0.61
C ALA A 97 -8.66 -3.17 0.47
N VAL A 98 -9.44 -4.22 0.19
CA VAL A 98 -9.59 -5.37 1.09
C VAL A 98 -8.27 -6.13 1.21
N MET A 99 -7.59 -6.39 0.09
CA MET A 99 -6.27 -7.03 0.10
C MET A 99 -5.25 -6.18 0.88
N ALA A 100 -5.22 -4.87 0.64
CA ALA A 100 -4.33 -3.97 1.37
C ALA A 100 -4.59 -4.03 2.88
N PHE A 101 -5.86 -4.07 3.29
CA PHE A 101 -6.23 -4.14 4.70
C PHE A 101 -5.73 -5.41 5.42
N PHE A 102 -5.66 -6.55 4.73
CA PHE A 102 -5.17 -7.81 5.33
C PHE A 102 -3.66 -8.01 5.21
N PHE A 103 -3.08 -7.63 4.07
CA PHE A 103 -1.70 -7.98 3.72
C PHE A 103 -0.67 -6.88 3.97
N VAL A 104 -1.08 -5.61 4.15
CA VAL A 104 -0.13 -4.52 4.39
C VAL A 104 0.17 -4.41 5.90
N PRO A 105 1.41 -4.67 6.34
CA PRO A 105 1.81 -4.41 7.72
C PRO A 105 2.02 -2.91 7.97
N GLU A 106 1.81 -2.49 9.21
CA GLU A 106 2.19 -1.14 9.68
C GLU A 106 3.68 -1.13 10.04
N THR A 107 4.51 -0.43 9.26
CA THR A 107 5.98 -0.35 9.46
C THR A 107 6.44 0.92 10.18
N ARG A 108 5.49 1.81 10.55
CA ARG A 108 5.79 3.14 11.10
C ARG A 108 6.50 3.05 12.46
N MET A 109 7.58 3.84 12.61
CA MET A 109 8.41 3.95 13.83
C MET A 109 9.07 2.65 14.27
N ARG A 110 9.48 1.79 13.32
CA ARG A 110 10.30 0.61 13.60
C ARG A 110 11.63 0.69 12.87
N SER A 111 12.69 0.20 13.49
CA SER A 111 14.00 0.07 12.83
C SER A 111 13.99 -1.10 11.83
N TYR A 112 14.92 -1.10 10.87
CA TYR A 112 15.04 -2.22 9.93
C TYR A 112 15.36 -3.55 10.63
N GLU A 113 16.12 -3.50 11.73
CA GLU A 113 16.47 -4.68 12.52
C GLU A 113 15.26 -5.24 13.28
N GLU A 114 14.42 -4.35 13.83
CA GLU A 114 13.15 -4.73 14.46
C GLU A 114 12.17 -5.33 13.45
N LEU A 115 12.13 -4.79 12.25
CA LEU A 115 11.24 -5.28 11.20
C LEU A 115 11.66 -6.67 10.71
N ASP A 116 12.96 -6.90 10.53
CA ASP A 116 13.49 -8.24 10.21
C ASP A 116 13.14 -9.25 11.32
N GLU A 117 13.21 -8.86 12.60
CA GLU A 117 12.82 -9.71 13.74
C GLU A 117 11.32 -10.09 13.69
N LEU A 118 10.45 -9.14 13.36
CA LEU A 118 9.01 -9.37 13.21
C LEU A 118 8.70 -10.37 12.09
N PHE A 119 9.43 -10.29 10.96
CA PHE A 119 9.30 -11.24 9.86
C PHE A 119 9.83 -12.63 10.22
N MET A 120 10.95 -12.73 10.97
CA MET A 120 11.47 -14.01 11.47
C MET A 120 10.50 -14.69 12.43
N ASN A 121 9.88 -13.93 13.32
CA ASN A 121 8.89 -14.42 14.28
C ASN A 121 7.51 -14.67 13.67
N LYS A 122 7.33 -14.45 12.35
CA LYS A 122 6.08 -14.64 11.60
C LYS A 122 4.88 -13.98 12.27
N VAL A 123 5.09 -12.79 12.83
CA VAL A 123 4.03 -12.04 13.50
C VAL A 123 2.95 -11.68 12.46
N PRO A 124 1.65 -11.76 12.79
CA PRO A 124 0.60 -11.30 11.88
C PRO A 124 0.80 -9.81 11.57
N THR A 125 0.62 -9.41 10.31
CA THR A 125 0.79 -8.03 9.80
C THR A 125 0.07 -6.96 10.65
N ARG A 126 -1.02 -7.33 11.32
CA ARG A 126 -1.83 -6.42 12.16
C ARG A 126 -1.33 -6.28 13.60
N GLN A 127 -0.43 -7.15 14.05
CA GLN A 127 0.17 -7.11 15.39
C GLN A 127 1.54 -6.43 15.41
N PHE A 128 2.05 -5.99 14.26
CA PHE A 128 3.34 -5.29 14.13
C PHE A 128 3.44 -4.04 15.03
N ARG A 129 2.31 -3.38 15.29
CA ARG A 129 2.26 -2.21 16.19
C ARG A 129 2.39 -2.56 17.67
N THR A 130 1.88 -3.71 18.09
CA THR A 130 1.78 -4.09 19.52
C THR A 130 2.88 -5.05 19.95
N TYR A 131 3.58 -5.68 18.99
CA TYR A 131 4.65 -6.60 19.28
C TYR A 131 5.89 -5.86 19.78
N VAL A 132 6.38 -6.25 20.97
CA VAL A 132 7.61 -5.74 21.56
C VAL A 132 8.77 -6.60 21.06
N THR A 133 9.68 -5.99 20.31
CA THR A 133 10.86 -6.65 19.75
C THR A 133 11.93 -6.88 20.81
N LEU A 134 12.82 -7.85 20.59
CA LEU A 134 13.94 -8.12 21.48
C LEU A 134 14.92 -6.94 21.53
N ALA A 135 15.04 -6.17 20.45
CA ALA A 135 15.82 -4.94 20.43
C ALA A 135 15.26 -3.90 21.42
N GLU A 136 13.95 -3.74 21.47
CA GLU A 136 13.26 -2.83 22.39
C GLU A 136 13.43 -3.29 23.86
N ARG A 137 13.31 -4.60 24.13
CA ARG A 137 13.58 -5.16 25.47
C ARG A 137 15.04 -5.00 25.90
N ARG A 138 16.00 -5.23 25.01
CA ARG A 138 17.44 -5.07 25.33
C ARG A 138 17.82 -3.60 25.56
N ALA A 139 17.20 -2.67 24.83
CA ALA A 139 17.37 -1.24 25.08
C ALA A 139 16.83 -0.83 26.46
N GLU A 140 15.68 -1.39 26.85
CA GLU A 140 15.09 -1.17 28.17
C GLU A 140 15.94 -1.79 29.29
N GLU A 141 16.47 -3.01 29.10
CA GLU A 141 17.42 -3.64 30.03
C GLU A 141 18.74 -2.84 30.14
N ALA A 142 19.30 -2.34 29.04
CA ALA A 142 20.50 -1.52 29.05
C ALA A 142 20.27 -0.18 29.78
N TYR A 143 19.12 0.45 29.55
CA TYR A 143 18.74 1.69 30.23
C TYR A 143 18.52 1.47 31.75
N ALA A 144 17.88 0.37 32.13
CA ALA A 144 17.67 -0.02 33.52
C ALA A 144 18.99 -0.30 34.26
N ILE A 145 19.97 -0.90 33.57
CA ILE A 145 21.32 -1.13 34.10
C ILE A 145 22.06 0.20 34.28
N GLU A 146 22.00 1.11 33.31
CA GLU A 146 22.70 2.41 33.35
C GLU A 146 22.11 3.37 34.40
N HIS A 147 20.81 3.30 34.65
CA HIS A 147 20.12 4.12 35.66
C HIS A 147 19.97 3.44 37.03
N GLY A 148 20.48 2.20 37.20
CA GLY A 148 20.51 1.51 38.49
C GLY A 148 19.13 1.16 39.07
N ILE A 149 18.07 1.13 38.26
CA ILE A 149 16.71 0.80 38.69
C ILE A 149 16.57 -0.73 38.63
N LYS A 150 16.78 -1.40 39.77
CA LYS A 150 16.76 -2.86 39.89
C LYS A 150 15.38 -3.52 39.98
N ASP A 151 14.29 -2.78 39.96
CA ASP A 151 12.97 -3.32 40.26
C ASP A 151 11.94 -3.09 39.14
N THR A 152 11.91 -3.97 38.13
CA THR A 152 10.69 -4.33 37.36
C THR A 152 10.85 -5.59 36.47
N VAL A 153 11.87 -6.44 36.67
CA VAL A 153 12.03 -7.70 35.89
C VAL A 153 11.22 -8.88 36.47
N LYS A 154 10.16 -8.61 37.23
CA LYS A 154 9.21 -9.64 37.64
C LYS A 154 7.79 -9.16 37.34
N ASP A 155 7.12 -9.96 36.54
CA ASP A 155 5.67 -9.98 36.30
C ASP A 155 5.20 -9.09 35.13
N VAL A 156 5.19 -9.67 33.92
CA VAL A 156 4.01 -10.14 33.15
C VAL A 156 4.39 -10.42 31.69
#